data_AF-A0A944W9L3-F1
#
_entry.id   AF-A0A944W9L3-F1
#
_cell.length_a   1.000
_cell.length_b   1.000
_cell.length_c   1.000
_cell.angle_alpha   90.00
_cell.angle_beta   90.00
_cell.angle_gamma   90.00
#
_symmetry.space_group_name_H-M   'P 1'
#
loop_
_entity.id
_entity.type
_entity.pdbx_description
1 polymer ?
#
loop_
_entity_poly.entity_id
_entity_poly.type
_entity_poly.pdbx_seq_one_letter_code
_entity_poly.pdbx_strand_id
1 'polypeptide(L)'
;DYLNIIYLPGAGELTIFSAAMAGACIGYLWFNSSPAEVFMGDTGSLATGAALGTLAVLLKKELLLFIIGGVFVWEAISVIIQVSYFHLTKSKTGEGKRFFKMAPIHHHFELSGWPETKVVVRFWIIGLLLALFSLTTFKIR
;
A
#
# COMPACT_ATOMS: atom_id res chain seq x y z
N ASP A 1 -24.65 17.21 13.73
CA ASP A 1 -25.21 15.84 13.65
C ASP A 1 -25.17 15.15 12.28
N TYR A 2 -24.73 15.78 11.18
CA TYR A 2 -24.74 15.15 9.84
C TYR A 2 -23.59 14.16 9.55
N LEU A 3 -22.46 14.26 10.26
CA LEU A 3 -21.25 13.44 10.00
C LEU A 3 -20.83 12.57 11.20
N ASN A 4 -21.54 12.66 12.33
CA ASN A 4 -21.26 11.96 13.60
C ASN A 4 -19.75 11.77 13.92
N ILE A 5 -18.95 12.80 13.65
CA ILE A 5 -17.49 12.73 13.79
C ILE A 5 -17.18 12.93 15.26
N ILE A 6 -16.60 11.92 15.88
CA ILE A 6 -15.98 12.07 17.20
C ILE A 6 -14.86 13.09 17.05
N TYR A 7 -15.03 14.26 17.66
CA TYR A 7 -13.94 15.23 17.74
C TYR A 7 -12.82 14.62 18.57
N LEU A 8 -11.67 14.41 17.92
CA LEU A 8 -10.49 13.86 18.58
C LEU A 8 -9.56 15.03 18.93
N PRO A 9 -9.37 15.36 20.21
CA PRO A 9 -8.47 16.43 20.62
C PRO A 9 -7.06 16.18 20.06
N GLY A 10 -6.45 17.21 19.44
CA GLY A 10 -5.10 17.10 18.87
C GLY A 10 -5.01 16.50 17.46
N ALA A 11 -6.13 16.15 16.81
CA ALA A 11 -6.11 15.65 15.43
C ALA A 11 -5.55 16.66 14.40
N GLY A 12 -5.53 17.95 14.73
CA GLY A 12 -4.88 18.98 13.92
C GLY A 12 -3.38 18.73 13.72
N GLU A 13 -2.67 18.31 14.77
CA GLU A 13 -1.23 18.01 14.69
C GLU A 13 -0.94 16.82 13.77
N LEU A 14 -1.82 15.82 13.78
CA LEU A 14 -1.73 14.68 12.86
C LEU A 14 -1.91 15.11 11.41
N THR A 15 -2.70 16.15 11.15
CA THR A 15 -2.89 16.72 9.82
C THR A 15 -1.60 17.40 9.33
N ILE A 16 -0.92 18.15 10.19
CA ILE A 16 0.37 18.79 9.87
C ILE A 16 1.41 17.73 9.53
N PHE A 17 1.55 16.71 10.37
CA PHE A 17 2.46 15.59 10.11
C PHE A 17 2.14 14.87 8.80
N SER A 18 0.86 14.56 8.55
CA SER A 18 0.42 13.88 7.32
C SER A 18 0.71 14.71 6.06
N ALA A 19 0.49 16.02 6.12
CA ALA A 19 0.78 16.94 5.02
C ALA A 19 2.30 17.03 4.74
N ALA A 20 3.12 17.12 5.79
CA ALA A 20 4.57 17.11 5.66
C ALA A 20 5.09 15.79 5.03
N MET A 21 4.56 14.66 5.49
CA MET A 21 4.89 13.34 4.93
C MET A 21 4.47 13.22 3.46
N ALA A 22 3.26 13.67 3.10
CA ALA A 22 2.81 13.68 1.71
C ALA A 22 3.71 14.56 0.83
N GLY A 23 4.08 15.75 1.31
CA GLY A 23 5.02 16.65 0.62
C GLY A 23 6.40 16.01 0.42
N ALA A 24 6.92 15.32 1.44
CA ALA A 24 8.17 14.57 1.34
C ALA A 24 8.08 13.42 0.32
N CYS A 25 6.97 12.69 0.28
CA CYS A 25 6.75 11.64 -0.73
C CYS A 25 6.68 12.21 -2.16
N ILE A 26 6.05 13.37 -2.36
CA ILE A 26 6.02 14.05 -3.66
C ILE A 26 7.42 14.51 -4.07
N GLY A 27 8.18 15.11 -3.13
CA GLY A 27 9.56 15.51 -3.37
C GLY A 27 10.47 14.31 -3.67
N TYR A 28 10.30 13.20 -2.96
CA TYR A 28 11.00 11.94 -3.23
C TYR A 28 10.66 11.39 -4.62
N LEU A 29 9.38 11.41 -4.99
CA LEU A 29 8.91 10.90 -6.28
C LEU A 29 9.56 11.62 -7.47
N TRP A 30 9.88 12.91 -7.33
CA TRP A 30 10.61 13.67 -8.36
C TRP A 30 11.94 13.01 -8.75
N PHE A 31 12.67 12.47 -7.77
CA PHE A 31 13.96 11.80 -8.00
C PHE A 31 13.83 10.28 -8.18
N ASN A 32 12.69 9.70 -7.81
CA ASN A 32 12.45 8.27 -7.89
C ASN A 32 11.67 7.84 -9.14
N SER A 33 10.96 8.76 -9.80
CA SER A 33 10.24 8.45 -11.05
C SER A 33 11.18 7.88 -12.10
N SER A 34 10.74 6.86 -12.83
CA SER A 34 11.60 6.11 -13.75
C SER A 34 12.26 7.01 -14.82
N PRO A 35 13.58 6.92 -15.04
CA PRO A 35 14.56 6.08 -14.32
C PRO A 35 14.94 6.65 -12.94
N ALA A 36 14.92 5.80 -11.89
CA ALA A 36 15.14 6.24 -10.52
C ALA A 36 16.60 6.68 -10.25
N GLU A 37 16.76 7.87 -9.67
CA GLU A 37 18.06 8.40 -9.20
C GLU A 37 18.30 8.03 -7.73
N VAL A 38 17.22 7.95 -6.93
CA VAL A 38 17.28 7.67 -5.49
C VAL A 38 16.31 6.55 -5.12
N PHE A 39 16.82 5.53 -4.44
CA PHE A 39 16.01 4.44 -3.86
C PHE A 39 15.60 4.75 -2.42
N MET A 40 14.38 4.37 -2.07
CA MET A 40 13.78 4.64 -0.76
C MET A 40 14.49 3.91 0.38
N GLY A 41 14.92 2.67 0.09
CA GLY A 41 15.51 1.76 1.05
C GLY A 41 14.57 1.36 2.20
N ASP A 42 15.09 0.56 3.11
CA ASP A 42 14.34 0.10 4.30
C ASP A 42 14.03 1.24 5.26
N THR A 43 14.91 2.25 5.32
CA THR A 43 14.72 3.45 6.15
C THR A 43 13.45 4.20 5.77
N GLY A 44 13.20 4.41 4.47
CA GLY A 44 11.99 5.10 4.01
C GLY A 44 10.76 4.20 4.10
N SER A 45 10.86 2.95 3.61
CA SER A 45 9.72 2.04 3.51
C SER A 45 9.13 1.66 4.87
N LEU A 46 9.98 1.32 5.85
CA LEU A 46 9.53 0.97 7.19
C LEU A 46 9.01 2.20 7.95
N ALA A 47 9.68 3.35 7.83
CA ALA A 47 9.24 4.58 8.50
C ALA A 47 7.87 5.05 8.01
N THR A 48 7.65 5.10 6.69
CA THR A 48 6.36 5.53 6.11
C THR A 48 5.24 4.53 6.39
N GLY A 49 5.53 3.21 6.33
CA GLY A 49 4.57 2.17 6.71
C GLY A 49 4.16 2.26 8.17
N ALA A 50 5.12 2.41 9.09
CA ALA A 50 4.86 2.58 10.52
C ALA A 50 4.10 3.88 10.83
N ALA A 51 4.44 4.97 10.14
CA ALA A 51 3.76 6.25 10.27
C ALA A 51 2.27 6.15 9.86
N LEU A 52 1.98 5.56 8.69
CA LEU A 52 0.61 5.33 8.22
C LEU A 52 -0.19 4.42 9.16
N GLY A 53 0.44 3.33 9.65
CA GLY A 53 -0.18 2.44 10.63
C GLY A 53 -0.52 3.17 11.94
N THR A 54 0.41 3.97 12.45
CA THR A 54 0.22 4.76 13.67
C THR A 54 -0.89 5.79 13.50
N LEU A 55 -0.92 6.51 12.37
CA LEU A 55 -2.00 7.45 12.04
C LEU A 55 -3.37 6.76 12.05
N ALA A 56 -3.49 5.57 11.46
CA ALA A 56 -4.74 4.83 11.43
C ALA A 56 -5.24 4.44 12.85
N VAL A 57 -4.33 4.03 13.74
CA VAL A 57 -4.65 3.68 15.14
C VAL A 57 -5.03 4.92 15.95
N LEU A 58 -4.28 6.02 15.81
CA LEU A 58 -4.57 7.28 16.52
C LEU A 58 -5.92 7.85 16.09
N LEU A 59 -6.25 7.79 14.80
CA LEU A 59 -7.54 8.25 14.27
C LEU A 59 -8.70 7.29 14.51
N LYS A 60 -8.45 6.08 15.05
CA LYS A 60 -9.45 5.00 15.21
C LYS A 60 -10.12 4.62 13.88
N LYS A 61 -9.31 4.57 12.81
CA LYS A 61 -9.73 4.26 11.43
C LYS A 61 -8.90 3.11 10.85
N GLU A 62 -8.67 2.06 11.64
CA GLU A 62 -7.83 0.91 11.30
C GLU A 62 -8.35 0.17 10.06
N LEU A 63 -9.67 -0.05 9.97
CA LEU A 63 -10.29 -0.71 8.81
C LEU A 63 -10.16 0.12 7.53
N LEU A 64 -10.07 1.44 7.65
CA LEU A 64 -9.96 2.34 6.51
C LEU A 64 -8.56 2.27 5.90
N LEU A 65 -7.54 1.95 6.70
CA LEU A 65 -6.17 1.71 6.22
C LEU A 65 -6.09 0.50 5.27
N PHE A 66 -6.89 -0.55 5.50
CA PHE A 66 -6.94 -1.70 4.58
C PHE A 66 -7.46 -1.31 3.19
N ILE A 67 -8.37 -0.34 3.13
CA ILE A 67 -8.93 0.17 1.87
C ILE A 67 -7.93 1.12 1.20
N ILE A 68 -7.49 2.18 1.89
CA ILE A 68 -6.54 3.16 1.34
C ILE A 68 -5.23 2.48 0.93
N GLY A 69 -4.69 1.62 1.78
CA GLY A 69 -3.48 0.86 1.54
C GLY A 69 -3.72 -0.42 0.72
N GLY A 70 -4.86 -0.56 0.04
CA GLY A 70 -5.25 -1.81 -0.61
C GLY A 70 -4.23 -2.36 -1.61
N VAL A 71 -3.46 -1.49 -2.28
CA VAL A 71 -2.32 -1.92 -3.12
C VAL A 71 -1.24 -2.61 -2.28
N PHE A 72 -0.82 -2.01 -1.16
CA PHE A 72 0.16 -2.60 -0.23
C PHE A 72 -0.36 -3.91 0.38
N VAL A 73 -1.65 -3.94 0.74
CA VAL A 73 -2.31 -5.14 1.26
C VAL A 73 -2.29 -6.26 0.22
N TRP A 74 -2.61 -5.96 -1.04
CA TRP A 74 -2.56 -6.95 -2.12
C TRP A 74 -1.13 -7.46 -2.37
N GLU A 75 -0.13 -6.57 -2.34
CA GLU A 75 1.27 -6.98 -2.46
C GLU A 75 1.66 -7.98 -1.35
N ALA A 76 1.34 -7.67 -0.10
CA ALA A 76 1.61 -8.57 1.03
C ALA A 76 0.82 -9.89 0.92
N ILE A 77 -0.47 -9.84 0.59
CA ILE A 77 -1.31 -11.03 0.41
C ILE A 77 -0.76 -11.92 -0.72
N SER A 78 -0.28 -11.33 -1.81
CA SER A 78 0.28 -12.10 -2.92
C SER A 78 1.50 -12.93 -2.49
N VAL A 79 2.35 -12.37 -1.63
CA VAL A 79 3.51 -13.07 -1.05
C VAL A 79 3.06 -14.17 -0.10
N ILE A 80 2.09 -13.89 0.78
CA ILE A 80 1.54 -14.89 1.71
C ILE A 80 0.97 -16.08 0.92
N ILE A 81 0.11 -15.82 -0.08
CA ILE A 81 -0.46 -16.86 -0.95
C ILE A 81 0.64 -17.65 -1.64
N GLN A 82 1.64 -16.97 -2.23
CA GLN A 82 2.73 -17.61 -2.95
C GLN A 82 3.55 -18.54 -2.03
N VAL A 83 3.95 -18.06 -0.86
CA VAL A 83 4.76 -18.83 0.10
C VAL A 83 3.97 -20.00 0.67
N SER A 84 2.72 -19.76 1.08
CA SER A 84 1.84 -20.82 1.59
C SER A 84 1.58 -21.89 0.52
N TYR A 85 1.29 -21.50 -0.72
CA TYR A 85 1.05 -22.43 -1.81
C TYR A 85 2.29 -23.24 -2.18
N PHE A 86 3.46 -22.60 -2.23
CA PHE A 86 4.73 -23.28 -2.48
C PHE A 86 5.03 -24.33 -1.40
N HIS A 87 4.82 -23.98 -0.13
CA HIS A 87 5.04 -24.91 0.98
C HIS A 87 4.05 -26.09 0.95
N LEU A 88 2.76 -25.80 0.72
CA LEU A 88 1.70 -26.82 0.66
C LEU A 88 1.91 -27.81 -0.48
N THR A 89 2.29 -27.33 -1.67
CA THR A 89 2.52 -28.20 -2.84
C THR A 89 3.80 -29.02 -2.70
N LYS A 90 4.87 -28.42 -2.14
CA LYS A 90 6.10 -29.14 -1.81
C LYS A 90 5.86 -30.26 -0.81
N SER A 91 5.05 -30.02 0.23
CA SER A 91 4.70 -31.04 1.23
C SER A 91 3.81 -32.15 0.67
N LYS A 92 2.85 -31.84 -0.21
CA LYS A 92 1.90 -32.83 -0.76
C LYS A 92 2.41 -33.62 -1.96
N THR A 93 3.21 -32.99 -2.81
CA THR A 93 3.58 -33.54 -4.14
C THR A 93 5.08 -33.72 -4.31
N GLY A 94 5.90 -33.38 -3.31
CA GLY A 94 7.36 -33.41 -3.37
C GLY A 94 7.97 -32.21 -4.13
N GLU A 95 7.20 -31.57 -5.02
CA GLU A 95 7.62 -30.43 -5.82
C GLU A 95 6.89 -29.15 -5.41
N GLY A 96 7.64 -28.06 -5.22
CA GLY A 96 7.08 -26.75 -4.91
C GLY A 96 6.56 -26.06 -6.18
N LYS A 97 5.25 -25.85 -6.25
CA LYS A 97 4.60 -25.13 -7.34
C LYS A 97 4.38 -23.67 -6.95
N ARG A 98 4.46 -22.78 -7.93
CA ARG A 98 4.21 -21.34 -7.76
C ARG A 98 2.77 -21.00 -8.15
N PHE A 99 2.11 -20.14 -7.39
CA PHE A 99 0.74 -19.69 -7.70
C PHE A 99 0.78 -18.54 -8.73
N PHE A 100 1.54 -17.49 -8.42
CA PHE A 100 1.91 -16.43 -9.34
C PHE A 100 3.25 -16.75 -10.01
N LYS A 101 3.48 -16.22 -11.22
CA LYS A 101 4.80 -16.31 -11.90
C LYS A 101 5.95 -15.88 -10.98
N MET A 102 5.76 -14.80 -10.23
CA MET A 102 6.62 -14.30 -9.17
C MET A 102 5.76 -13.52 -8.17
N ALA A 103 6.15 -13.50 -6.90
CA ALA A 103 5.61 -12.61 -5.90
C ALA A 103 6.76 -11.68 -5.44
N PRO A 104 6.50 -10.40 -5.13
CA PRO A 104 5.18 -9.75 -5.02
C PRO A 104 4.47 -9.53 -6.38
N ILE A 105 3.22 -9.06 -6.38
CA ILE A 105 2.32 -9.13 -7.55
C ILE A 105 2.74 -8.21 -8.70
N HIS A 106 3.46 -7.11 -8.45
CA HIS A 106 4.01 -6.29 -9.53
C HIS A 106 4.95 -7.08 -10.45
N HIS A 107 5.83 -7.93 -9.90
CA HIS A 107 6.73 -8.79 -10.70
C HIS A 107 5.96 -9.84 -11.51
N HIS A 108 4.78 -10.28 -11.04
CA HIS A 108 3.91 -11.14 -11.83
C HIS A 108 3.47 -10.46 -13.14
N PHE A 109 3.16 -9.16 -13.10
CA PHE A 109 2.79 -8.38 -14.27
C PHE A 109 3.98 -8.10 -15.19
N GLU A 110 5.16 -7.82 -14.63
CA GLU A 110 6.40 -7.65 -15.40
C GLU A 110 6.75 -8.91 -16.19
N LEU A 111 6.73 -10.08 -15.54
CA LEU A 111 6.91 -11.39 -16.19
C LEU A 111 5.74 -11.79 -17.12
N SER A 112 4.68 -10.99 -17.14
CA SER A 112 3.60 -11.11 -18.11
C SER A 112 3.75 -10.13 -19.29
N GLY A 113 4.89 -9.46 -19.38
CA GLY A 113 5.27 -8.59 -20.49
C GLY A 113 4.86 -7.13 -20.31
N TRP A 114 4.46 -6.72 -19.10
CA TRP A 114 4.16 -5.31 -18.84
C TRP A 114 5.45 -4.54 -18.53
N PRO A 115 5.68 -3.36 -19.15
CA PRO A 115 6.76 -2.48 -18.74
C PRO A 115 6.58 -2.04 -17.28
N GLU A 116 7.67 -1.90 -16.53
CA GLU A 116 7.67 -1.47 -15.13
C GLU A 116 6.86 -0.18 -14.93
N THR A 117 7.11 0.85 -15.75
CA THR A 117 6.36 2.13 -15.71
C THR A 117 4.86 1.93 -15.86
N LYS A 118 4.42 0.96 -16.67
CA LYS A 118 3.01 0.63 -16.88
C LYS A 118 2.39 -0.01 -15.64
N VAL A 119 3.14 -0.85 -14.93
CA VAL A 119 2.70 -1.46 -13.67
C VAL A 119 2.55 -0.36 -12.60
N VAL A 120 3.58 0.48 -12.44
CA VAL A 120 3.60 1.60 -11.47
C VAL A 120 2.41 2.53 -11.68
N VAL A 121 2.21 3.05 -12.90
CA VAL A 121 1.11 3.97 -13.19
C VAL A 121 -0.27 3.34 -12.96
N ARG A 122 -0.43 2.05 -13.31
CA ARG A 122 -1.70 1.34 -13.06
C ARG A 122 -1.97 1.16 -11.57
N PHE A 123 -0.94 0.90 -10.78
CA PHE A 123 -1.07 0.77 -9.33
C PHE A 123 -1.38 2.12 -8.67
N TRP A 124 -0.84 3.22 -9.19
CA TRP A 124 -1.24 4.56 -8.77
C TRP A 124 -2.71 4.85 -9.07
N ILE A 125 -3.20 4.49 -10.27
CA ILE A 125 -4.62 4.65 -10.62
C ILE A 125 -5.50 3.87 -9.65
N ILE A 126 -5.17 2.60 -9.37
CA ILE A 126 -5.92 1.77 -8.41
C ILE A 126 -5.85 2.36 -6.99
N GLY A 127 -4.66 2.79 -6.54
CA GLY A 127 -4.48 3.42 -5.24
C GLY A 127 -5.29 4.71 -5.10
N LEU A 128 -5.34 5.55 -6.13
CA LEU A 128 -6.15 6.76 -6.16
C LEU A 128 -7.65 6.43 -6.09
N LEU A 129 -8.11 5.42 -6.85
CA LEU A 129 -9.51 4.97 -6.80
C LEU A 129 -9.90 4.45 -5.41
N LEU A 130 -9.02 3.67 -4.78
CA LEU A 130 -9.22 3.17 -3.41
C LEU A 130 -9.24 4.32 -2.39
N ALA A 131 -8.36 5.32 -2.55
CA ALA A 131 -8.36 6.51 -1.72
C ALA A 131 -9.68 7.28 -1.85
N LEU A 132 -10.17 7.52 -3.08
CA LEU A 132 -11.46 8.17 -3.32
C LEU A 132 -12.63 7.36 -2.74
N PHE A 133 -12.62 6.04 -2.92
CA PHE A 133 -13.63 5.13 -2.36
C PHE A 133 -13.63 5.13 -0.81
N SER A 134 -12.44 5.27 -0.21
CA SER A 134 -12.33 5.40 1.25
C SER A 134 -12.99 6.69 1.77
N LEU A 135 -12.88 7.79 1.02
CA LEU A 135 -13.52 9.07 1.36
C LEU A 135 -15.05 8.97 1.25
N THR A 136 -15.58 8.23 0.28
CA THR A 136 -17.02 7.98 0.22
C THR A 136 -17.49 7.12 1.38
N THR A 137 -16.70 6.13 1.80
CA THR A 137 -17.00 5.27 2.96
C THR A 137 -16.94 6.07 4.27
N PHE A 138 -16.05 7.07 4.36
CA PHE A 138 -15.97 7.99 5.49
C PHE A 138 -17.27 8.75 5.74
N LYS A 139 -18.05 9.01 4.68
CA LYS A 139 -19.36 9.67 4.76
C LYS A 139 -20.49 8.74 5.22
N ILE A 140 -20.33 7.42 5.13
CA ILE A 140 -21.40 6.42 5.38
C ILE A 140 -21.45 5.98 6.86
N ARG A 141 -20.87 6.76 7.78
CA ARG A 141 -20.96 6.52 9.22
C ARG A 141 -21.26 7.79 10.00
#